data_AF-D8RRF0-F1
#
_entry.id   AF-D8RRF0-F1
#
_cell.length_a   1.000
_cell.length_b   1.000
_cell.length_c   1.000
_cell.angle_alpha   90.00
_cell.angle_beta   90.00
_cell.angle_gamma   90.00
#
_symmetry.space_group_name_H-M   'P 1'
#
loop_
_entity.id
_entity.type
_entity.pdbx_description
1 polymer ?
#
loop_
_entity_poly.entity_id
_entity_poly.type
_entity_poly.pdbx_seq_one_letter_code
_entity_poly.pdbx_strand_id
1 'polypeptide(L)'
;MNAPDRYERFVVPEGTKKVAYERDMKVMNAGAFTIQREDHTVGNVVRMQLHRDPNVLFAGYKLPHPLQYKIIVKVQTTSQSSPIQAYNLALSDLDKELEHLKRAFESEVAQRQTDYY
;
A
#
# COMPACT_ATOMS: atom_id res chain seq x y z
N MET A 1 29.66 11.70 12.06
CA MET A 1 28.57 11.02 12.80
C MET A 1 27.96 9.99 11.86
N ASN A 2 27.74 8.74 12.27
CA ASN A 2 27.31 7.65 11.37
C ASN A 2 25.77 7.54 11.23
N ALA A 3 25.05 8.62 11.48
CA ALA A 3 23.60 8.64 11.33
C ALA A 3 23.24 8.97 9.87
N PRO A 4 22.37 8.19 9.21
CA PRO A 4 21.88 8.51 7.88
C PRO A 4 21.03 9.78 7.90
N ASP A 5 20.93 10.43 6.75
CA ASP A 5 20.17 11.67 6.63
C ASP A 5 18.66 11.42 6.73
N ARG A 6 17.92 12.37 7.33
CA ARG A 6 16.48 12.19 7.60
C ARG A 6 15.65 12.03 6.32
N TYR A 7 16.05 12.70 5.23
CA TYR A 7 15.32 12.66 3.96
C TYR A 7 15.36 11.27 3.32
N GLU A 8 16.36 10.44 3.65
CA GLU A 8 16.47 9.08 3.12
C GLU A 8 15.27 8.21 3.49
N ARG A 9 14.46 8.59 4.47
CA ARG A 9 13.25 7.84 4.85
C ARG A 9 12.17 7.84 3.78
N PHE A 10 12.04 8.93 3.03
CA PHE A 10 10.93 9.15 2.09
C PHE A 10 11.39 9.46 0.65
N VAL A 11 12.63 9.96 0.46
CA VAL A 11 13.16 10.26 -0.86
C VAL A 11 13.72 9.01 -1.52
N VAL A 12 13.16 8.65 -2.68
CA VAL A 12 13.67 7.54 -3.50
C VAL A 12 14.95 7.99 -4.19
N PRO A 13 16.07 7.25 -4.06
CA PRO A 13 17.31 7.58 -4.76
C PRO A 13 17.14 7.54 -6.28
N GLU A 14 17.90 8.37 -6.97
CA GLU A 14 17.93 8.38 -8.44
C GLU A 14 18.32 6.99 -8.98
N GLY A 15 17.65 6.56 -10.05
CA GLY A 15 17.83 5.22 -10.64
C GLY A 15 17.08 4.08 -9.95
N THR A 16 16.44 4.31 -8.80
CA THR A 16 15.63 3.28 -8.11
C THR A 16 14.14 3.44 -8.43
N LYS A 17 13.46 2.34 -8.79
CA LYS A 17 11.99 2.33 -8.96
C LYS A 17 11.29 2.37 -7.60
N LYS A 18 10.26 3.21 -7.46
CA LYS A 18 9.42 3.26 -6.25
C LYS A 18 8.77 1.91 -5.94
N VAL A 19 8.26 1.23 -6.96
CA VAL A 19 7.64 -0.10 -6.85
C VAL A 19 8.30 -1.04 -7.85
N ALA A 20 8.68 -2.22 -7.38
CA ALA A 20 9.16 -3.32 -8.21
C ALA A 20 8.31 -4.56 -7.94
N TYR A 21 7.94 -5.29 -8.99
CA TYR A 21 7.18 -6.54 -8.89
C TYR A 21 8.08 -7.72 -9.27
N GLU A 22 8.06 -8.75 -8.44
CA GLU A 22 8.74 -10.03 -8.68
C GLU A 22 7.72 -11.16 -8.57
N ARG A 23 7.62 -11.99 -9.60
CA ARG A 23 6.75 -13.16 -9.60
C ARG A 23 7.39 -14.26 -8.75
N ASP A 24 6.60 -14.90 -7.89
CA ASP A 24 7.06 -16.07 -7.14
C ASP A 24 7.13 -17.29 -8.08
N MET A 25 8.30 -17.93 -8.17
CA MET A 25 8.48 -19.12 -9.00
C MET A 25 8.06 -20.42 -8.29
N LYS A 26 7.94 -20.40 -6.96
CA LYS A 26 7.63 -21.60 -6.16
C LYS A 26 6.14 -21.81 -5.99
N VAL A 27 5.37 -20.72 -5.94
CA VAL A 27 3.93 -20.74 -5.71
C VAL A 27 3.20 -20.17 -6.91
N MET A 28 2.20 -20.90 -7.41
CA MET A 28 1.37 -20.43 -8.52
C MET A 28 0.58 -19.18 -8.14
N ASN A 29 0.44 -18.25 -9.09
CA ASN A 29 -0.28 -16.99 -8.92
C ASN A 29 0.10 -16.23 -7.65
N ALA A 30 1.39 -16.23 -7.32
CA ALA A 30 1.94 -15.44 -6.25
C ALA A 30 3.01 -14.48 -6.78
N GLY A 31 3.16 -13.35 -6.09
CA GLY A 31 4.21 -12.38 -6.37
C GLY A 31 4.46 -11.46 -5.18
N ALA A 32 5.57 -10.74 -5.25
CA ALA A 32 5.99 -9.80 -4.24
C ALA A 32 6.18 -8.41 -4.85
N PHE A 33 5.60 -7.40 -4.22
CA PHE A 33 5.80 -5.99 -4.52
C PHE A 33 6.78 -5.42 -3.51
N THR A 34 7.94 -4.96 -3.98
CA THR A 34 8.89 -4.20 -3.16
C THR A 34 8.61 -2.72 -3.35
N ILE A 35 8.24 -2.04 -2.26
CA ILE A 35 7.93 -0.62 -2.26
C ILE A 35 9.02 0.11 -1.47
N GLN A 36 9.70 1.02 -2.16
CA GLN A 36 10.81 1.79 -1.61
C GLN A 36 10.30 2.99 -0.83
N ARG A 37 10.98 3.33 0.25
CA ARG A 37 10.73 4.52 1.06
C ARG A 37 9.28 4.60 1.55
N GLU A 38 8.78 3.47 2.03
CA GLU A 38 7.46 3.33 2.64
C GLU A 38 7.60 2.45 3.89
N ASP A 39 6.59 2.53 4.76
CA ASP A 39 6.56 1.83 6.04
C ASP A 39 5.20 1.14 6.29
N HIS A 40 4.92 0.83 7.56
CA HIS A 40 3.69 0.19 8.00
C HIS A 40 2.42 0.97 7.65
N THR A 41 2.52 2.29 7.44
CA THR A 41 1.38 3.15 7.09
C THR A 41 0.74 2.67 5.80
N VAL A 42 1.53 2.56 4.72
CA VAL A 42 1.06 2.06 3.43
C VAL A 42 0.89 0.54 3.47
N GLY A 43 1.86 -0.17 4.05
CA GLY A 43 1.86 -1.64 4.05
C GLY A 43 0.62 -2.25 4.71
N ASN A 44 0.21 -1.70 5.85
CA ASN A 44 -0.95 -2.21 6.58
C ASN A 44 -2.26 -1.93 5.86
N VAL A 45 -2.47 -0.72 5.35
CA VAL A 45 -3.71 -0.34 4.67
C VAL A 45 -3.91 -1.15 3.39
N VAL A 46 -2.86 -1.29 2.57
CA VAL A 46 -2.89 -2.11 1.36
C VAL A 46 -3.15 -3.58 1.68
N ARG A 47 -2.51 -4.11 2.73
CA ARG A 47 -2.79 -5.48 3.20
C ARG A 47 -4.28 -5.63 3.54
N MET A 48 -4.84 -4.73 4.34
CA MET A 48 -6.24 -4.81 4.76
C MET A 48 -7.18 -4.78 3.56
N GLN A 49 -6.92 -3.92 2.58
CA GLN A 49 -7.74 -3.82 1.39
C GLN A 49 -7.67 -5.08 0.52
N LEU A 50 -6.50 -5.69 0.38
CA LEU A 50 -6.33 -6.96 -0.33
C LEU A 50 -7.12 -8.11 0.32
N HIS A 51 -7.29 -8.13 1.65
CA HIS A 51 -8.07 -9.18 2.32
C HIS A 51 -9.59 -9.02 2.09
N ARG A 52 -10.05 -7.88 1.56
CA ARG A 52 -11.46 -7.69 1.20
C ARG A 52 -11.82 -8.37 -0.13
N ASP A 53 -10.83 -8.67 -0.98
CA ASP A 53 -11.05 -9.38 -2.25
C ASP A 53 -11.12 -10.90 -2.01
N PRO A 54 -12.26 -11.57 -2.30
CA PRO A 54 -12.40 -13.02 -2.12
C PRO A 54 -11.47 -13.84 -3.02
N ASN A 55 -10.89 -13.25 -4.06
CA ASN A 55 -9.94 -13.91 -4.95
C ASN A 55 -8.52 -13.91 -4.40
N VAL A 56 -8.24 -13.18 -3.31
CA VAL A 56 -6.94 -13.16 -2.66
C VAL A 56 -6.87 -14.29 -1.63
N LEU A 57 -5.99 -15.25 -1.87
CA LEU A 57 -5.75 -16.37 -0.97
C LEU A 57 -4.79 -16.00 0.17
N PHE A 58 -3.81 -15.14 -0.13
CA PHE A 58 -2.85 -14.67 0.83
C PHE A 58 -2.43 -13.24 0.51
N ALA A 59 -2.42 -12.39 1.52
CA ALA A 59 -1.77 -11.10 1.47
C ALA A 59 -1.01 -10.86 2.78
N GLY A 60 0.24 -10.43 2.67
CA GLY A 60 1.06 -10.12 3.83
C GLY A 60 2.11 -9.09 3.46
N TYR A 61 2.52 -8.28 4.42
CA TYR A 61 3.64 -7.37 4.21
C TYR A 61 4.66 -7.53 5.33
N LYS A 62 5.91 -7.22 5.02
CA LYS A 62 6.98 -7.15 6.02
C LYS A 62 7.91 -5.99 5.73
N LEU A 63 8.47 -5.47 6.81
CA LEU A 63 9.59 -4.56 6.78
C LEU A 63 10.85 -5.40 7.07
N PRO A 64 11.78 -5.58 6.11
CA PRO A 64 12.88 -6.54 6.23
C PRO A 64 13.86 -6.17 7.33
N HIS A 65 14.08 -4.88 7.57
CA HIS A 65 14.91 -4.38 8.67
C HIS A 65 14.53 -2.93 8.99
N PRO A 66 14.43 -2.50 10.27
CA PRO A 66 14.03 -1.12 10.65
C PRO A 66 14.86 0.01 10.03
N LEU A 67 16.15 -0.25 9.75
CA LEU A 67 17.06 0.69 9.09
C LEU A 67 16.99 0.64 7.54
N GLN A 68 16.20 -0.26 6.97
CA GLN A 68 15.93 -0.32 5.53
C GLN A 68 14.54 0.24 5.25
N TYR A 69 14.49 1.42 4.64
CA TYR A 69 13.24 2.09 4.30
C TYR A 69 12.62 1.46 3.05
N LYS A 70 12.10 0.24 3.18
CA LYS A 70 11.32 -0.47 2.16
C LYS A 70 10.39 -1.47 2.81
N ILE A 71 9.26 -1.75 2.16
CA ILE A 71 8.35 -2.83 2.53
C ILE A 71 8.22 -3.82 1.38
N ILE A 72 7.93 -5.07 1.73
CA ILE A 72 7.69 -6.14 0.76
C ILE A 72 6.28 -6.66 1.01
N VAL A 73 5.39 -6.49 0.05
CA VAL A 73 4.01 -6.98 0.07
C VAL A 73 3.92 -8.24 -0.80
N LYS A 74 3.64 -9.38 -0.19
CA LYS A 74 3.43 -10.65 -0.89
C LYS A 74 1.94 -10.90 -1.06
N VAL A 75 1.53 -11.22 -2.28
CA VAL A 75 0.14 -11.48 -2.67
C VAL A 75 0.07 -12.80 -3.42
N GLN A 76 -0.93 -13.62 -3.09
CA GLN A 76 -1.30 -14.81 -3.81
C GLN A 76 -2.79 -14.78 -4.09
N THR A 77 -3.16 -15.05 -5.34
CA THR A 77 -4.54 -15.06 -5.80
C THR A 77 -4.97 -16.43 -6.30
N THR A 78 -6.28 -16.61 -6.48
CA THR A 78 -6.85 -17.74 -7.19
C THR A 78 -6.46 -17.73 -8.68
N SER A 79 -6.76 -18.80 -9.40
CA SER A 79 -6.52 -18.87 -10.86
C SER A 79 -7.38 -17.91 -11.69
N GLN A 80 -8.36 -17.24 -11.09
CA GLN A 80 -9.27 -16.33 -11.79
C GLN A 80 -8.74 -14.89 -11.86
N SER A 81 -7.75 -14.53 -11.04
CA SER A 81 -7.16 -13.18 -11.02
C SER A 81 -5.65 -13.24 -10.88
N SER A 82 -4.94 -12.27 -11.45
CA SER A 82 -3.50 -12.12 -11.23
C SER A 82 -3.22 -11.28 -9.97
N PRO A 83 -2.09 -11.50 -9.27
CA PRO A 83 -1.70 -10.68 -8.13
C PRO A 83 -1.58 -9.18 -8.46
N ILE A 84 -1.18 -8.85 -9.69
CA ILE A 84 -1.09 -7.47 -10.18
C ILE A 84 -2.48 -6.85 -10.30
N GLN A 85 -3.45 -7.58 -10.86
CA GLN A 85 -4.82 -7.09 -10.96
C GLN A 85 -5.45 -6.88 -9.58
N ALA A 86 -5.35 -7.87 -8.68
CA ALA A 86 -5.87 -7.75 -7.31
C ALA A 86 -5.24 -6.56 -6.57
N TYR A 87 -3.93 -6.35 -6.73
CA TYR A 87 -3.22 -5.21 -6.14
C TYR A 87 -3.72 -3.86 -6.68
N ASN A 88 -3.89 -3.73 -8.00
CA ASN A 88 -4.39 -2.49 -8.61
C ASN A 88 -5.86 -2.22 -8.26
N LEU A 89 -6.69 -3.26 -8.21
CA LEU A 89 -8.08 -3.15 -7.80
C LEU A 89 -8.18 -2.66 -6.35
N ALA A 90 -7.42 -3.28 -5.44
CA ALA A 90 -7.34 -2.87 -4.05
C ALA A 90 -6.95 -1.39 -3.92
N LEU A 91 -5.92 -0.93 -4.65
CA LEU A 91 -5.53 0.48 -4.63
C LEU A 91 -6.62 1.42 -5.17
N SER A 92 -7.29 1.05 -6.27
CA SER A 92 -8.38 1.87 -6.82
C SER A 92 -9.57 1.97 -5.88
N ASP A 93 -9.91 0.90 -5.19
CA ASP A 93 -11.01 0.90 -4.23
C ASP A 93 -10.67 1.68 -2.96
N LEU A 94 -9.41 1.57 -2.50
CA LEU A 94 -8.92 2.38 -1.39
C LEU A 94 -8.95 3.88 -1.71
N ASP A 95 -8.55 4.27 -2.92
CA ASP A 95 -8.58 5.67 -3.37
C ASP A 95 -10.01 6.24 -3.34
N LYS A 96 -10.98 5.46 -3.82
CA LYS A 96 -12.42 5.84 -3.76
C LYS A 96 -12.93 5.94 -2.31
N GLU A 97 -12.51 5.03 -1.43
CA GLU A 97 -12.90 5.06 0.00
C GLU A 97 -12.35 6.31 0.70
N LEU A 98 -11.09 6.66 0.45
CA LEU A 98 -10.46 7.86 1.00
C LEU A 98 -11.09 9.15 0.45
N GLU A 99 -11.40 9.19 -0.84
CA GLU A 99 -12.09 10.32 -1.45
C GLU A 99 -13.51 10.49 -0.88
N HIS A 100 -14.23 9.37 -0.66
CA HIS A 100 -15.54 9.42 0.00
C HIS A 100 -15.44 9.94 1.43
N LEU A 101 -14.48 9.43 2.21
CA LEU A 101 -14.23 9.88 3.59
C LEU A 101 -13.90 11.37 3.64
N LYS A 102 -13.03 11.85 2.75
CA LYS A 102 -12.65 13.26 2.63
C LYS A 102 -13.88 14.14 2.38
N ARG A 103 -14.70 13.81 1.39
CA ARG A 103 -15.91 14.58 1.06
C ARG A 103 -16.92 14.62 2.20
N ALA A 104 -17.15 13.47 2.85
CA ALA A 104 -18.04 13.40 4.00
C ALA A 104 -17.53 14.30 5.14
N PHE A 105 -16.23 14.24 5.42
CA PHE A 105 -15.60 15.08 6.43
C PHE A 105 -15.71 16.58 6.10
N GLU A 106 -15.39 16.99 4.88
CA GLU A 106 -15.48 18.39 4.44
C GLU A 106 -16.92 18.94 4.52
N SER A 107 -17.91 18.11 4.14
CA SER A 107 -19.33 18.46 4.27
C SER A 107 -19.73 18.72 5.73
N GLU A 108 -19.35 17.82 6.64
CA GLU A 108 -19.68 17.95 8.08
C GLU A 108 -18.99 19.15 8.72
N VAL A 109 -17.75 19.44 8.33
CA VAL A 109 -17.02 20.62 8.80
C VAL A 109 -17.69 21.91 8.34
N ALA A 110 -18.13 21.98 7.08
CA ALA A 110 -18.82 23.15 6.55
C ALA A 110 -20.18 23.39 7.22
N GLN A 111 -20.96 22.33 7.47
CA GLN A 111 -22.23 22.43 8.19
C GLN A 111 -22.01 23.01 9.60
N ARG A 112 -21.09 22.43 10.37
CA ARG A 112 -20.82 22.90 11.74
C ARG A 112 -20.27 24.31 11.79
N GLN A 113 -19.43 24.74 10.84
CA GLN A 113 -18.95 26.12 10.80
C GLN A 113 -20.09 27.13 10.61
N THR A 114 -21.15 26.75 9.90
CA THR A 114 -22.33 27.59 9.69
C THR A 114 -23.15 27.72 10.97
N ASP A 115 -23.20 26.69 11.82
CA ASP A 115 -23.96 26.69 13.09
C ASP A 115 -23.36 27.60 14.19
N TYR A 116 -22.10 28.03 14.05
CA TYR A 116 -21.42 28.92 15.00
C TYR A 116 -21.45 30.41 14.63
N TYR A 117 -22.06 30.76 13.49
CA TYR A 117 -22.29 32.14 13.04
C TYR A 117 -23.78 32.46 12.95
#